data_AF-A0A2P5SAB9-F1
#
_entry.id   AF-A0A2P5SAB9-F1
#
_cell.length_a   1.000
_cell.length_b   1.000
_cell.length_c   1.000
_cell.angle_alpha   90.00
_cell.angle_beta   90.00
_cell.angle_gamma   90.00
#
_symmetry.space_group_name_H-M   'P 1'
#
loop_
_entity.id
_entity.type
_entity.pdbx_description
1 polymer ?
#
loop_
_entity_poly.entity_id
_entity_poly.type
_entity_poly.pdbx_seq_one_letter_code
_entity_poly.pdbx_strand_id
1 'polypeptide(L)'
;MGVLGKVVDGILLLTFVSMSVVPACLDAQVLLPKALFPDVLGRVYSWYTTTYQDYLLLDEPHFFMALMKLELVLVLPLAILNTYGLLTSKPWFNTTCLIFGSALVTSTTAMVGDMLGSDKPSAGKLASMYSPFIGFGFLAILRGLLSESPNASKTMANGPTSALKKKA
;
A
#
# COMPACT_ATOMS: atom_id res chain seq x y z
N MET A 1 -8.57 -10.93 -19.81
CA MET A 1 -7.24 -10.70 -19.21
C MET A 1 -6.37 -11.91 -19.52
N GLY A 2 -5.15 -11.71 -20.02
CA GLY A 2 -4.20 -12.81 -20.26
C GLY A 2 -3.79 -13.48 -18.94
N VAL A 3 -3.16 -14.66 -19.03
CA VAL A 3 -2.67 -15.45 -17.88
C VAL A 3 -1.84 -14.59 -16.92
N LEU A 4 -0.96 -13.74 -17.48
CA LEU A 4 -0.13 -12.81 -16.71
C LEU A 4 -0.96 -11.84 -15.85
N GLY A 5 -2.08 -11.33 -16.35
CA GLY A 5 -2.95 -10.44 -15.60
C GLY A 5 -3.60 -11.11 -14.39
N LYS A 6 -3.99 -12.39 -14.51
CA LYS A 6 -4.52 -13.16 -13.38
C LYS A 6 -3.46 -13.46 -12.33
N VAL A 7 -2.22 -13.68 -12.75
CA VAL A 7 -1.09 -13.87 -11.81
C VAL A 7 -0.83 -12.58 -11.04
N VAL A 8 -0.78 -11.43 -11.72
CA VAL A 8 -0.61 -10.11 -11.07
C VAL A 8 -1.76 -9.84 -10.10
N ASP A 9 -3.00 -10.09 -10.50
CA ASP A 9 -4.16 -9.93 -9.61
C ASP A 9 -4.06 -10.85 -8.38
N GLY A 10 -3.59 -12.09 -8.54
CA GLY A 10 -3.37 -13.02 -7.42
C GLY A 10 -2.29 -12.53 -6.45
N ILE A 11 -1.16 -12.01 -6.97
CA ILE A 11 -0.09 -11.44 -6.16
C ILE A 11 -0.61 -10.22 -5.39
N LEU A 12 -1.30 -9.30 -6.07
CA LEU A 12 -1.86 -8.11 -5.45
C LEU A 12 -2.92 -8.44 -4.41
N LEU A 13 -3.76 -9.44 -4.65
CA LEU A 13 -4.73 -9.90 -3.67
C LEU A 13 -4.03 -10.37 -2.39
N LEU A 14 -2.96 -11.18 -2.52
CA LEU A 14 -2.17 -11.62 -1.38
C LEU A 14 -1.55 -10.43 -0.64
N THR A 15 -1.01 -9.45 -1.36
CA THR A 15 -0.44 -8.22 -0.79
C THR A 15 -1.48 -7.39 -0.04
N PHE A 16 -2.69 -7.20 -0.60
CA PHE A 16 -3.74 -6.43 0.08
C PHE A 16 -4.23 -7.14 1.33
N VAL A 17 -4.41 -8.47 1.26
CA VAL A 17 -4.79 -9.26 2.44
C VAL A 17 -3.70 -9.16 3.51
N SER A 18 -2.42 -9.33 3.15
CA SER A 18 -1.32 -9.21 4.13
C SER A 18 -1.26 -7.81 4.72
N MET A 19 -1.41 -6.75 3.91
CA MET A 19 -1.41 -5.36 4.36
C MET A 19 -2.68 -4.95 5.13
N SER A 20 -3.75 -5.76 5.07
CA SER A 20 -4.91 -5.56 5.93
C SER A 20 -4.75 -6.17 7.32
N VAL A 21 -3.85 -7.15 7.48
CA VAL A 21 -3.67 -7.91 8.73
C VAL A 21 -2.39 -7.48 9.45
N VAL A 22 -1.26 -7.46 8.75
CA VAL A 22 0.06 -7.24 9.36
C VAL A 22 0.14 -5.86 10.04
N PRO A 23 -0.20 -4.73 9.38
CA PRO A 23 -0.17 -3.43 10.04
C PRO A 23 -1.13 -3.31 11.22
N ALA A 24 -2.31 -3.93 11.13
CA ALA A 24 -3.27 -3.94 12.22
C ALA A 24 -2.78 -4.76 13.43
N CYS A 25 -1.99 -5.81 13.19
CA CYS A 25 -1.47 -6.68 14.23
C CYS A 25 -0.12 -6.25 14.79
N LEU A 26 0.78 -5.69 14.00
CA LEU A 26 2.16 -5.36 14.40
C LEU A 26 2.36 -3.85 14.51
N ASP A 27 2.09 -3.10 13.44
CA ASP A 27 2.40 -1.67 13.38
C ASP A 27 1.50 -0.85 14.32
N ALA A 28 0.25 -1.29 14.47
CA ALA A 28 -0.67 -0.73 15.45
C ALA A 28 -0.12 -0.79 16.88
N GLN A 29 0.72 -1.79 17.22
CA GLN A 29 1.33 -1.92 18.56
C GLN A 29 2.37 -0.83 18.84
N VAL A 30 2.92 -0.19 17.81
CA VAL A 30 3.86 0.95 17.95
C VAL A 30 3.12 2.23 18.34
N LEU A 31 1.86 2.37 17.93
CA LEU A 31 1.08 3.60 18.12
C LEU A 31 0.06 3.53 19.25
N LEU A 32 -0.45 2.33 19.54
CA LEU A 32 -1.52 2.11 20.50
C LEU A 32 -0.97 1.47 21.78
N PRO A 33 -1.61 1.71 22.94
CA PRO A 33 -1.21 1.08 24.19
C PRO A 33 -1.21 -0.44 24.07
N LYS A 34 -0.13 -1.09 24.54
CA LYS A 34 0.03 -2.56 24.53
C LYS A 34 -1.13 -3.31 25.21
N ALA A 35 -1.82 -2.66 26.14
CA ALA A 35 -3.00 -3.20 26.82
C ALA A 35 -4.18 -3.52 25.89
N LEU A 36 -4.23 -2.94 24.68
CA LEU A 36 -5.27 -3.21 23.69
C LEU A 36 -5.01 -4.48 22.86
N PHE A 37 -3.81 -5.06 22.97
CA PHE A 37 -3.41 -6.22 22.19
C PHE A 37 -3.30 -7.47 23.06
N PRO A 38 -3.68 -8.65 22.53
CA PRO A 38 -3.50 -9.90 23.25
C PRO A 38 -2.02 -10.24 23.43
N ASP A 39 -1.67 -10.91 24.52
CA ASP A 39 -0.27 -11.27 24.85
C ASP A 39 0.46 -12.03 23.73
N VAL A 40 -0.28 -12.78 22.92
CA VAL A 40 0.26 -13.50 21.76
C VAL A 40 0.89 -12.52 20.76
N LEU A 41 0.21 -11.41 20.46
CA LEU A 41 0.67 -10.40 19.52
C LEU A 41 1.90 -9.66 20.07
N GLY A 42 1.91 -9.37 21.38
CA GLY A 42 3.07 -8.80 22.05
C GLY A 42 4.29 -9.73 21.99
N ARG A 43 4.11 -11.04 22.17
CA ARG A 43 5.20 -12.02 22.03
C ARG A 43 5.75 -12.08 20.61
N VAL A 44 4.89 -12.06 19.59
CA VAL A 44 5.32 -12.05 18.18
C VAL A 44 6.10 -10.78 17.88
N TYR A 45 5.63 -9.62 18.35
CA TYR A 45 6.32 -8.34 18.19
C TYR A 45 7.70 -8.34 18.87
N SER A 46 7.79 -8.82 20.12
CA SER A 46 9.07 -8.94 20.82
C SER A 46 10.03 -9.91 20.14
N TRP A 47 9.53 -11.06 19.67
CA TRP A 47 10.32 -12.03 18.91
C TRP A 47 10.86 -11.43 17.60
N TYR A 48 10.02 -10.70 16.87
CA TYR A 48 10.42 -10.06 15.62
C TYR A 48 11.52 -9.01 15.84
N THR A 49 11.27 -8.07 16.76
CA THR A 49 12.20 -6.97 17.07
C THR A 49 13.56 -7.48 17.58
N THR A 50 13.57 -8.52 18.42
CA THR A 50 14.82 -9.14 18.89
C THR A 50 15.53 -9.97 17.82
N THR A 51 14.80 -10.71 16.98
CA THR A 51 15.41 -11.57 15.94
C THR A 51 16.01 -10.76 14.80
N TYR A 52 15.33 -9.70 14.37
CA TYR A 52 15.76 -8.88 13.24
C TYR A 52 16.57 -7.66 13.66
N GLN A 53 16.61 -7.35 14.96
CA GLN A 53 17.23 -6.13 15.49
C GLN A 53 16.73 -4.91 14.72
N ASP A 54 15.41 -4.87 14.54
CA ASP A 54 14.75 -3.83 13.75
C ASP A 54 14.77 -2.52 14.52
N TYR A 55 15.69 -1.65 14.14
CA TYR A 55 15.90 -0.41 14.87
C TYR A 55 14.78 0.60 14.68
N LEU A 56 13.98 0.50 13.61
CA LEU A 56 12.84 1.39 13.42
C LEU A 56 11.77 1.11 14.47
N LEU A 57 11.61 -0.14 14.84
CA LEU A 57 10.69 -0.57 15.90
C LEU A 57 11.29 -0.45 17.30
N LEU A 58 12.61 -0.58 17.46
CA LEU A 58 13.27 -0.50 18.77
C LEU A 58 13.49 0.95 19.22
N ASP A 59 13.96 1.81 18.33
CA ASP A 59 14.30 3.21 18.67
C ASP A 59 13.17 4.19 18.34
N GLU A 60 12.16 3.74 17.59
CA GLU A 60 10.95 4.50 17.23
C GLU A 60 11.24 5.93 16.75
N PRO A 61 12.07 6.12 15.69
CA PRO A 61 12.40 7.46 15.23
C PRO A 61 11.15 8.21 14.77
N HIS A 62 11.12 9.53 15.00
CA HIS A 62 9.93 10.36 14.79
C HIS A 62 9.36 10.28 13.36
N PHE A 63 10.22 10.18 12.34
CA PHE A 63 9.77 10.03 10.96
C PHE A 63 9.04 8.70 10.75
N PHE A 64 9.55 7.62 11.34
CA PHE A 64 8.97 6.29 11.23
C PHE A 64 7.62 6.23 11.93
N MET A 65 7.49 6.82 13.12
CA MET A 65 6.19 6.94 13.79
C MET A 65 5.16 7.70 12.94
N ALA A 66 5.58 8.73 12.20
CA ALA A 66 4.71 9.45 11.28
C ALA A 66 4.28 8.57 10.09
N LEU A 67 5.21 7.77 9.54
CA LEU A 67 4.90 6.80 8.49
C LEU A 67 3.95 5.71 8.97
N MET A 68 4.12 5.18 10.18
CA MET A 68 3.20 4.19 10.77
C MET A 68 1.79 4.74 10.96
N LYS A 69 1.66 6.02 11.35
CA LYS A 69 0.33 6.66 11.43
C LYS A 69 -0.30 6.78 10.05
N LEU A 70 0.48 7.17 9.04
CA LEU A 70 0.01 7.24 7.65
C LEU A 70 -0.41 5.84 7.16
N GLU A 71 0.37 4.81 7.48
CA GLU A 71 0.09 3.44 7.10
C GLU A 71 -1.23 2.95 7.70
N LEU A 72 -1.46 3.20 8.99
CA LEU A 72 -2.69 2.82 9.66
C LEU A 72 -3.92 3.60 9.18
N VAL A 73 -3.77 4.89 8.86
CA VAL A 73 -4.88 5.77 8.46
C VAL A 73 -5.21 5.66 6.97
N LEU A 74 -4.22 5.38 6.13
CA LEU A 74 -4.37 5.41 4.67
C LEU A 74 -4.19 4.02 4.04
N VAL A 75 -3.06 3.37 4.28
CA VAL A 75 -2.69 2.11 3.61
C VAL A 75 -3.58 0.97 4.07
N LEU A 76 -3.84 0.84 5.38
CA LEU A 76 -4.70 -0.19 5.96
C LEU A 76 -6.14 -0.16 5.40
N PRO A 77 -6.90 0.96 5.46
CA PRO A 77 -8.24 0.98 4.89
C PRO A 77 -8.23 0.78 3.37
N LEU A 78 -7.24 1.34 2.65
CA LEU A 78 -7.08 1.11 1.22
C LEU A 78 -6.83 -0.37 0.90
N ALA A 79 -6.06 -1.09 1.72
CA ALA A 79 -5.84 -2.52 1.54
C ALA A 79 -7.16 -3.29 1.61
N ILE A 80 -7.98 -3.04 2.64
CA ILE A 80 -9.31 -3.66 2.81
C ILE A 80 -10.21 -3.32 1.61
N LEU A 81 -10.26 -2.05 1.21
CA LEU A 81 -11.04 -1.61 0.05
C LEU A 81 -10.55 -2.29 -1.23
N ASN A 82 -9.25 -2.38 -1.45
CA ASN A 82 -8.66 -2.99 -2.65
C ASN A 82 -8.90 -4.50 -2.69
N THR A 83 -8.84 -5.21 -1.56
CA THR A 83 -9.25 -6.62 -1.48
C THR A 83 -10.70 -6.79 -1.92
N TYR A 84 -11.62 -5.99 -1.37
CA TYR A 84 -13.03 -6.05 -1.75
C TYR A 84 -13.25 -5.66 -3.23
N GLY A 85 -12.60 -4.58 -3.67
CA GLY A 85 -12.72 -4.04 -5.03
C GLY A 85 -12.21 -5.02 -6.08
N LEU A 86 -11.12 -5.73 -5.79
CA LEU A 86 -10.56 -6.76 -6.67
C LEU A 86 -11.48 -7.99 -6.75
N LEU A 87 -11.97 -8.49 -5.60
CA LEU A 87 -12.85 -9.65 -5.55
C LEU A 87 -14.22 -9.40 -6.19
N THR A 88 -14.75 -8.18 -6.08
CA THR A 88 -16.07 -7.80 -6.61
C THR A 88 -16.01 -6.99 -7.91
N SER A 89 -14.81 -6.83 -8.48
CA SER A 89 -14.56 -6.13 -9.76
C SER A 89 -15.20 -4.73 -9.82
N LYS A 90 -15.02 -3.93 -8.76
CA LYS A 90 -15.60 -2.59 -8.67
C LYS A 90 -14.84 -1.59 -9.53
N PRO A 91 -15.53 -0.60 -10.14
CA PRO A 91 -14.90 0.35 -11.06
C PRO A 91 -13.88 1.27 -10.38
N TRP A 92 -14.07 1.58 -9.09
CA TRP A 92 -13.16 2.43 -8.31
C TRP A 92 -11.87 1.72 -7.86
N PHE A 93 -11.78 0.39 -8.03
CA PHE A 93 -10.63 -0.40 -7.61
C PHE A 93 -9.32 0.14 -8.20
N ASN A 94 -9.34 0.56 -9.45
CA ASN A 94 -8.14 1.02 -10.15
C ASN A 94 -7.54 2.26 -9.50
N THR A 95 -8.38 3.22 -9.16
CA THR A 95 -7.97 4.46 -8.49
C THR A 95 -7.46 4.18 -7.08
N THR A 96 -8.17 3.36 -6.30
CA THR A 96 -7.75 3.02 -4.93
C THR A 96 -6.48 2.15 -4.91
N CYS A 97 -6.29 1.29 -5.92
CA CYS A 97 -5.09 0.48 -6.12
C CYS A 97 -3.88 1.36 -6.47
N LEU A 98 -4.07 2.37 -7.32
CA LEU A 98 -3.04 3.35 -7.65
C LEU A 98 -2.62 4.16 -6.42
N ILE A 99 -3.58 4.70 -5.66
CA ILE A 99 -3.31 5.46 -4.43
C ILE A 99 -2.56 4.58 -3.43
N PHE A 100 -3.04 3.36 -3.19
CA PHE A 100 -2.39 2.40 -2.31
C PHE A 100 -0.94 2.13 -2.72
N GLY A 101 -0.71 1.82 -4.00
CA GLY A 101 0.63 1.54 -4.52
C GLY A 101 1.56 2.74 -4.38
N SER A 102 1.07 3.95 -4.66
CA SER A 102 1.84 5.19 -4.49
C SER A 102 2.24 5.42 -3.03
N ALA A 103 1.30 5.27 -2.09
CA ALA A 103 1.58 5.43 -0.67
C ALA A 103 2.59 4.39 -0.17
N LEU A 104 2.44 3.12 -0.59
CA LEU A 104 3.34 2.03 -0.21
C LEU A 104 4.76 2.24 -0.76
N VAL A 105 4.91 2.67 -2.02
CA VAL A 105 6.22 3.00 -2.58
C VAL A 105 6.85 4.15 -1.81
N THR A 106 6.11 5.25 -1.57
CA THR A 106 6.65 6.41 -0.88
C THR A 106 7.10 6.10 0.55
N SER A 107 6.28 5.41 1.35
CA SER A 107 6.64 5.06 2.73
C SER A 107 7.82 4.11 2.78
N THR A 108 7.80 3.05 1.95
CA THR A 108 8.87 2.05 1.94
C THR A 108 10.19 2.62 1.43
N THR A 109 10.16 3.47 0.40
CA THR A 109 11.38 4.14 -0.09
C THR A 109 11.97 5.07 0.96
N ALA A 110 11.15 5.78 1.73
CA ALA A 110 11.65 6.59 2.85
C ALA A 110 12.33 5.73 3.92
N MET A 111 11.73 4.60 4.30
CA MET A 111 12.31 3.66 5.27
C MET A 111 13.61 3.03 4.76
N VAL A 112 13.62 2.51 3.52
CA VAL A 112 14.82 1.90 2.92
C VAL A 112 15.93 2.94 2.73
N GLY A 113 15.59 4.18 2.36
CA GLY A 113 16.56 5.27 2.26
C GLY A 113 17.25 5.58 3.58
N ASP A 114 16.49 5.64 4.68
CA ASP A 114 17.05 5.80 6.03
C ASP A 114 17.96 4.63 6.42
N MET A 115 17.53 3.39 6.14
CA MET A 115 18.33 2.19 6.41
C MET A 115 19.65 2.18 5.62
N LEU A 116 19.62 2.53 4.33
CA LEU A 116 20.82 2.57 3.50
C LEU A 116 21.80 3.66 3.92
N GLY A 117 21.31 4.73 4.56
CA GLY A 117 22.12 5.79 5.14
C GLY A 117 22.55 5.55 6.60
N SER A 118 22.13 4.44 7.22
CA SER A 118 22.37 4.15 8.63
C SER A 118 23.66 3.35 8.84
N ASP A 119 24.45 3.73 9.84
CA ASP A 119 25.64 2.97 10.28
C ASP A 119 25.30 1.71 11.09
N LYS A 120 24.00 1.36 11.23
CA LYS A 120 23.57 0.23 12.03
C LYS A 120 23.89 -1.10 11.34
N PRO A 121 24.41 -2.10 12.09
CA PRO A 121 24.80 -3.38 11.50
C PRO A 121 23.63 -4.18 10.93
N SER A 122 22.41 -3.95 11.41
CA SER A 122 21.19 -4.60 10.89
C SER A 122 20.61 -3.89 9.66
N ALA A 123 21.04 -2.67 9.34
CA ALA A 123 20.37 -1.81 8.36
C ALA A 123 20.39 -2.37 6.93
N GLY A 124 21.52 -2.94 6.48
CA GLY A 124 21.59 -3.57 5.16
C GLY A 124 20.67 -4.79 5.01
N LYS A 125 20.53 -5.59 6.08
CA LYS A 125 19.61 -6.74 6.11
C LYS A 125 18.16 -6.29 6.09
N LEU A 126 17.83 -5.25 6.88
CA LEU A 126 16.50 -4.65 6.89
C LEU A 126 16.16 -4.07 5.52
N ALA A 127 17.04 -3.28 4.91
CA ALA A 127 16.81 -2.69 3.59
C ALA A 127 16.44 -3.76 2.55
N SER A 128 17.15 -4.89 2.55
CA SER A 128 16.84 -6.02 1.68
C SER A 128 15.48 -6.67 1.99
N MET A 129 15.10 -6.75 3.28
CA MET A 129 13.81 -7.29 3.71
C MET A 129 12.61 -6.40 3.32
N TYR A 130 12.76 -5.07 3.40
CA TYR A 130 11.69 -4.11 3.10
C TYR A 130 11.60 -3.76 1.60
N SER A 131 12.70 -3.88 0.84
CA SER A 131 12.74 -3.54 -0.59
C SER A 131 11.67 -4.22 -1.48
N PRO A 132 11.28 -5.49 -1.27
CA PRO A 132 10.24 -6.14 -2.07
C PRO A 132 8.89 -5.40 -2.06
N PHE A 133 8.56 -4.69 -0.97
CA PHE A 133 7.31 -3.92 -0.88
C PHE A 133 7.24 -2.76 -1.89
N ILE A 134 8.40 -2.19 -2.24
CA ILE A 134 8.48 -1.20 -3.33
C ILE A 134 8.03 -1.84 -4.65
N GLY A 135 8.50 -3.07 -4.93
CA GLY A 135 8.11 -3.83 -6.12
C GLY A 135 6.60 -4.10 -6.15
N PHE A 136 6.01 -4.53 -5.03
CA PHE A 136 4.57 -4.72 -4.93
C PHE A 136 3.79 -3.40 -5.11
N GLY A 137 4.29 -2.30 -4.57
CA GLY A 137 3.71 -0.98 -4.77
C GLY A 137 3.70 -0.55 -6.23
N PHE A 138 4.80 -0.76 -6.97
CA PHE A 138 4.84 -0.52 -8.41
C PHE A 138 3.87 -1.41 -9.20
N LEU A 139 3.75 -2.69 -8.84
CA LEU A 139 2.75 -3.57 -9.46
C LEU A 139 1.31 -3.05 -9.24
N ALA A 140 1.01 -2.54 -8.04
CA ALA A 140 -0.29 -1.94 -7.75
C ALA A 140 -0.54 -0.66 -8.57
N ILE A 141 0.47 0.23 -8.67
CA ILE A 141 0.39 1.45 -9.52
C ILE A 141 0.11 1.06 -10.98
N LEU A 142 0.90 0.15 -11.54
CA LEU A 142 0.73 -0.32 -12.91
C LEU A 142 -0.66 -0.92 -13.11
N ARG A 143 -1.14 -1.73 -12.15
CA ARG A 143 -2.46 -2.35 -12.24
C ARG A 143 -3.59 -1.32 -12.21
N GLY A 144 -3.46 -0.27 -11.42
CA GLY A 144 -4.39 0.85 -11.38
C GLY A 144 -4.42 1.65 -12.68
N LEU A 145 -3.25 1.91 -13.28
CA LEU A 145 -3.14 2.65 -14.55
C LEU A 145 -3.68 1.87 -15.76
N LEU A 146 -3.44 0.56 -15.81
CA LEU A 146 -3.75 -0.27 -16.99
C LEU A 146 -5.25 -0.44 -17.28
N SER A 147 -6.15 -0.03 -16.38
CA SER A 147 -7.59 -0.18 -16.57
C SER A 147 -8.32 1.10 -17.01
N GLU A 148 -7.62 2.23 -17.20
CA GLU A 148 -8.22 3.48 -17.69
C GLU A 148 -8.40 3.54 -19.22
N SER A 149 -7.94 2.53 -19.97
CA SER A 149 -8.04 2.52 -21.44
C SER A 149 -8.84 1.32 -21.95
N PRO A 150 -10.13 1.52 -22.24
CA PRO A 150 -10.54 1.49 -23.65
C PRO A 150 -11.53 2.60 -24.09
N ASN A 151 -12.01 3.47 -23.19
CA ASN A 151 -13.11 4.41 -23.51
C ASN A 151 -12.81 5.90 -23.26
N ALA A 152 -11.64 6.28 -22.74
CA ALA A 152 -11.28 7.69 -22.53
C ALA A 152 -11.23 8.51 -23.84
N SER A 153 -11.09 7.86 -25.01
CA SER A 153 -11.13 8.55 -26.32
C SER A 153 -12.54 8.79 -26.88
N LYS A 154 -13.63 8.29 -26.30
CA LYS A 154 -14.98 8.45 -26.88
C LYS A 154 -15.81 9.60 -26.30
N THR A 155 -15.44 10.15 -25.14
CA THR A 155 -16.26 11.18 -24.48
C THR A 155 -15.84 12.62 -24.79
N MET A 156 -14.61 12.86 -25.30
CA MET A 156 -14.19 14.22 -25.68
C MET A 156 -14.59 14.66 -27.10
N ALA A 157 -15.22 13.79 -27.90
CA ALA A 157 -15.63 14.12 -29.27
C ALA A 157 -17.07 14.65 -29.41
N ASN A 158 -17.91 14.53 -28.39
CA ASN A 158 -19.30 15.00 -28.43
C ASN A 158 -19.51 16.13 -27.42
N GLY A 159 -18.91 17.29 -27.71
CA GLY A 159 -19.38 18.54 -27.11
C GLY A 159 -20.86 18.78 -27.47
N PRO A 160 -21.65 19.40 -26.58
CA PRO A 160 -23.05 19.64 -26.85
C PRO A 160 -23.17 20.61 -28.02
N THR A 161 -23.61 20.12 -29.18
CA THR A 161 -24.08 20.97 -30.26
C THR A 161 -25.29 21.74 -29.74
N SER A 162 -25.06 23.00 -29.38
CA SER A 162 -26.11 23.96 -29.07
C SER A 162 -26.98 24.09 -30.31
N ALA A 163 -28.13 23.42 -30.31
CA ALA A 163 -29.19 23.61 -31.29
C ALA A 163 -29.83 24.98 -31.06
N LEU A 164 -29.15 26.04 -31.53
CA LEU A 164 -29.72 27.38 -31.55
C LEU A 164 -30.66 27.47 -32.75
N LYS A 165 -31.91 27.04 -32.55
CA LYS A 165 -33.02 27.38 -33.44
C LYS A 165 -33.15 28.90 -33.52
N LYS A 166 -32.73 29.51 -34.62
CA LYS A 166 -33.24 30.82 -35.05
C LYS A 166 -34.27 30.60 -36.14
N LYS A 167 -35.53 30.84 -35.79
CA LYS A 167 -36.61 31.20 -36.72
C LYS A 167 -36.22 32.51 -37.39
N ALA A 168 -36.30 32.55 -38.72
CA ALA A 168 -36.60 33.72 -39.53
C ALA A 168 -37.45 33.22 -40.71
#